data_AF-Q6GUP4-F1
#
_entry.id   AF-Q6GUP4-F1
#
_cell.length_a   1.000
_cell.length_b   1.000
_cell.length_c   1.000
_cell.angle_alpha   90.00
_cell.angle_beta   90.00
_cell.angle_gamma   90.00
#
_symmetry.space_group_name_H-M   'P 1'
#
loop_
_entity.id
_entity.type
_entity.pdbx_description
1 polymer ?
#
loop_
_entity_poly.entity_id
_entity_poly.type
_entity_poly.pdbx_seq_one_letter_code
_entity_poly.pdbx_strand_id
1 'polypeptide(L)' 'IHPYTKSLLSAVPIPDPILERKKVLKVYDPDQHDYSVEKPEMVEIKPGHFVWANKTEVENYKKEL' A
#
# COMPACT_ATOMS: atom_id res chain seq x y z
N ILE A 1 4.54 2.82 1.72
CA ILE A 1 4.28 1.55 0.95
C ILE A 1 2.85 1.58 0.41
N HIS A 2 2.60 1.12 -0.81
CA HIS A 2 1.31 1.30 -1.49
C HIS A 2 0.13 0.63 -0.75
N PRO A 3 -1.07 1.25 -0.69
CA PRO A 3 -2.26 0.68 -0.05
C PRO A 3 -2.64 -0.70 -0.58
N TYR A 4 -2.51 -0.91 -1.90
CA TYR A 4 -2.69 -2.22 -2.54
C TYR A 4 -1.79 -3.31 -1.91
N THR A 5 -0.48 -3.03 -1.79
CA THR A 5 0.47 -3.95 -1.16
C THR A 5 0.14 -4.19 0.32
N LYS A 6 -0.28 -3.15 1.05
CA LYS A 6 -0.73 -3.28 2.45
C LYS A 6 -1.94 -4.21 2.56
N SER A 7 -2.89 -4.10 1.63
CA SER A 7 -4.08 -4.96 1.58
C SER A 7 -3.70 -6.41 1.30
N LEU A 8 -2.86 -6.67 0.28
CA LEU A 8 -2.38 -8.00 -0.04
C LEU A 8 -1.65 -8.67 1.13
N LEU A 9 -0.73 -7.95 1.78
CA LEU A 9 -0.03 -8.47 2.96
C LEU A 9 -0.98 -8.77 4.12
N SER A 10 -2.03 -7.96 4.30
CA SER A 10 -3.05 -8.22 5.32
C SER A 10 -3.91 -9.44 5.01
N ALA A 11 -4.05 -9.82 3.75
CA ALA A 11 -4.84 -10.98 3.35
C ALA A 11 -4.09 -12.31 3.56
N VAL A 12 -2.77 -12.29 3.76
CA VAL A 12 -1.97 -13.50 3.97
C VAL A 12 -2.46 -14.25 5.22
N PRO A 13 -2.77 -15.55 5.12
CA PRO A 13 -3.23 -16.33 6.27
C PRO A 13 -2.10 -16.57 7.26
N ILE A 14 -2.36 -16.36 8.54
CA ILE A 14 -1.43 -16.62 9.63
C ILE A 14 -1.71 -18.02 10.19
N PRO A 15 -0.71 -18.91 10.31
CA PRO A 15 -0.91 -20.27 10.81
C PRO A 15 -1.45 -20.34 12.25
N ASP A 16 -1.14 -19.35 13.08
CA ASP A 16 -1.61 -19.27 14.47
C ASP A 16 -3.08 -18.76 14.51
N PRO A 17 -4.03 -19.57 15.00
CA PRO A 17 -5.45 -19.21 15.03
C PRO A 17 -5.77 -18.04 15.98
N ILE A 18 -4.96 -17.81 17.03
CA ILE A 18 -5.16 -16.69 17.96
C ILE A 18 -4.77 -15.39 17.27
N LEU A 19 -3.66 -15.40 16.52
CA LEU A 19 -3.21 -14.23 15.76
C LEU A 19 -4.12 -13.95 14.57
N GLU A 20 -4.56 -14.98 13.84
CA GLU A 20 -5.45 -14.81 12.69
C GLU A 20 -6.78 -14.18 13.10
N ARG A 21 -7.36 -14.56 14.25
CA ARG A 21 -8.59 -13.93 14.79
C ARG A 21 -8.41 -12.47 15.18
N LYS A 22 -7.20 -12.05 15.51
CA LYS A 22 -6.87 -10.66 15.85
C LYS A 22 -6.44 -9.85 14.61
N LYS A 23 -6.29 -10.50 13.45
CA LYS A 23 -5.85 -9.85 12.22
C LYS A 23 -6.89 -8.84 11.76
N VAL A 24 -6.45 -7.62 11.48
CA VAL A 24 -7.28 -6.58 10.86
C VAL A 24 -7.05 -6.62 9.36
N LEU A 25 -8.08 -7.05 8.62
CA LEU A 25 -8.07 -7.00 7.16
C LEU A 25 -8.07 -5.55 6.69
N LYS A 26 -7.11 -5.20 5.84
CA LYS A 26 -7.07 -3.89 5.19
C LYS A 26 -7.73 -4.03 3.83
N VAL A 27 -8.90 -3.45 3.66
CA VAL A 27 -9.59 -3.39 2.37
C VAL A 27 -8.93 -2.29 1.54
N TYR A 28 -8.55 -2.61 0.31
CA TYR A 28 -8.05 -1.64 -0.65
C TYR A 28 -9.23 -0.97 -1.37
N ASP A 29 -9.26 0.36 -1.36
CA ASP A 29 -10.21 1.16 -2.11
C ASP A 29 -9.49 1.84 -3.29
N PRO A 30 -9.80 1.50 -4.56
CA PRO A 30 -9.17 2.13 -5.72
C PRO A 30 -9.45 3.64 -5.82
N ASP A 31 -10.58 4.11 -5.29
CA ASP A 31 -11.02 5.51 -5.41
C ASP A 31 -10.29 6.44 -4.42
N GLN A 32 -9.45 5.89 -3.54
CA GLN A 32 -8.61 6.68 -2.62
C GLN A 32 -7.51 7.47 -3.35
N HIS A 33 -7.23 7.14 -4.61
CA HIS A 33 -6.17 7.72 -5.41
C HIS A 33 -6.73 8.83 -6.30
N ASP A 34 -6.32 10.08 -6.06
CA ASP A 34 -6.65 11.19 -6.95
C ASP A 34 -5.58 11.34 -8.04
N TYR A 35 -5.83 10.72 -9.19
CA TYR A 35 -5.02 10.86 -10.41
C TYR A 35 -5.54 11.95 -11.35
N SER A 36 -6.52 12.75 -10.92
CA SER A 36 -7.12 13.80 -11.75
C SER A 36 -6.17 14.98 -11.95
N VAL A 37 -5.35 15.26 -10.93
CA VAL A 37 -4.44 16.42 -10.90
C VAL A 37 -3.04 16.05 -11.40
N GLU A 38 -2.50 14.93 -10.92
CA GLU A 38 -1.16 14.46 -11.27
C GLU A 38 -1.21 13.04 -11.82
N LYS A 39 -0.58 12.84 -12.97
CA LYS A 39 -0.44 11.50 -13.55
C LYS A 39 0.51 10.67 -12.68
N PRO A 40 0.15 9.42 -12.36
CA PRO A 40 1.03 8.53 -11.63
C PRO A 40 2.21 8.08 -12.51
N GLU A 41 3.35 7.86 -11.89
CA GLU A 41 4.56 7.33 -12.52
C GLU A 41 5.10 6.13 -11.72
N MET A 42 5.93 5.30 -12.36
CA MET A 42 6.68 4.26 -11.65
C MET A 42 7.80 4.91 -10.86
N VAL A 43 7.68 4.93 -9.53
CA VAL A 43 8.68 5.51 -8.65
C VAL A 43 9.23 4.47 -7.70
N GLU A 44 10.56 4.47 -7.53
CA GLU A 44 11.24 3.62 -6.56
C GLU A 44 11.15 4.25 -5.15
N ILE A 45 10.56 3.50 -4.20
CA ILE A 45 10.40 3.96 -2.81
C ILE A 45 11.49 3.38 -1.91
N LYS A 46 11.88 2.13 -2.14
CA LYS A 46 12.98 1.42 -1.48
C LYS A 46 13.81 0.71 -2.55
N PRO A 47 15.10 0.44 -2.33
CA PRO A 47 15.92 -0.33 -3.27
C PRO A 47 15.20 -1.61 -3.70
N GLY A 48 14.87 -1.71 -4.99
CA GLY A 48 14.15 -2.87 -5.57
C GLY A 48 12.63 -2.89 -5.35
N HIS A 49 12.03 -1.82 -4.81
CA HIS A 49 10.58 -1.71 -4.58
C HIS A 49 10.01 -0.50 -5.33
N PHE A 50 9.35 -0.79 -6.46
CA PHE A 50 8.72 0.18 -7.34
C PHE A 50 7.22 0.25 -7.06
N VAL A 51 6.67 1.46 -7.10
CA VAL A 51 5.26 1.73 -6.88
C VAL A 51 4.75 2.67 -7.95
N TRP A 52 3.55 2.38 -8.45
CA TRP A 52 2.80 3.25 -9.34
C TRP A 52 2.04 4.28 -8.50
N ALA A 53 2.52 5.52 -8.44
CA ALA A 53 1.95 6.55 -7.56
C ALA A 53 2.24 7.97 -8.07
N ASN A 54 1.45 8.95 -7.63
CA ASN A 54 1.72 10.36 -7.90
C ASN A 54 2.80 10.93 -6.95
N LYS A 55 3.26 12.18 -7.16
CA LYS A 55 4.36 12.73 -6.36
C LYS A 55 3.97 12.90 -4.88
N THR A 56 2.75 13.36 -4.62
CA THR A 56 2.23 13.56 -3.26
C THR A 56 2.15 12.25 -2.48
N GLU A 57 1.67 11.18 -3.12
CA GLU A 57 1.58 9.84 -2.56
C GLU A 57 2.94 9.24 -2.29
N VAL A 58 3.90 9.41 -3.22
CA VAL A 58 5.28 8.95 -3.02
C VAL A 58 5.89 9.60 -1.78
N GLU A 59 5.71 10.91 -1.59
CA GLU A 59 6.19 11.60 -0.38
C GLU A 59 5.54 11.04 0.90
N ASN A 60 4.23 10.83 0.88
CA ASN A 60 3.51 10.23 2.01
C ASN A 60 4.03 8.82 2.30
N TYR A 61 4.22 8.00 1.25
CA TYR A 61 4.74 6.64 1.39
C TYR A 61 6.18 6.58 1.85
N LYS A 62 7.00 7.62 1.61
CA LYS A 62 8.35 7.76 2.15
C LYS A 62 8.35 8.20 3.61
N LYS A 63 7.38 9.01 4.04
CA LYS A 63 7.24 9.44 5.45
C LYS A 63 6.73 8.33 6.37
N GLU A 64 5.83 7.47 5.88
CA GLU A 64 5.28 6.35 6.65
C GLU A 64 6.23 5.15 6.83
N LEU A 65 7.46 5.24 6.33
CA LEU A 65 8.35 4.10 6.06
C LEU A 65 9.59 4.10 6.94
#